data_AF-A0A952CZE2-F1
#
_entry.id   AF-A0A952CZE2-F1
#
_cell.length_a   1.000
_cell.length_b   1.000
_cell.length_c   1.000
_cell.angle_alpha   90.00
_cell.angle_beta   90.00
_cell.angle_gamma   90.00
#
_symmetry.space_group_name_H-M   'P 1'
#
loop_
_entity.id
_entity.type
_entity.pdbx_description
1 polymer ?
#
loop_
_entity_poly.entity_id
_entity_poly.type
_entity_poly.pdbx_seq_one_letter_code
_entity_poly.pdbx_strand_id
1 'polypeptide(L)'
;MTADAAANVALVREAALAALDEQPARTEFDHLRIALMRLSIDADYCFDLHCAGESPHYVYCDDDAAGLATEFSAQMGSAATFVHAWMERDRPFSAAVGQLWAQVARALGPEAGGAVAQPGLTGTVELHGSRDVDDGLAAADAHNLLRYMMRRGIVAGDPGPLPETRVRPLPISACDHGYAPCTGIIAYSVPVGVQC
;
A
#
# COMPACT_ATOMS: atom_id res chain seq x y z
N MET A 1 -9.60 21.96 12.29
CA MET A 1 -10.49 20.82 12.02
C MET A 1 -11.85 21.07 12.64
N THR A 2 -12.87 20.47 12.06
CA THR A 2 -14.27 20.50 12.53
C THR A 2 -14.58 19.24 13.35
N ALA A 3 -15.77 19.17 13.93
CA ALA A 3 -16.28 17.96 14.56
C ALA A 3 -16.76 16.89 13.54
N ASP A 4 -16.81 17.22 12.25
CA ASP A 4 -17.22 16.32 11.18
C ASP A 4 -15.98 15.71 10.51
N ALA A 5 -15.82 14.39 10.67
CA ALA A 5 -14.71 13.65 10.09
C ALA A 5 -14.70 13.69 8.55
N ALA A 6 -15.87 13.68 7.90
CA ALA A 6 -15.95 13.72 6.44
C ALA A 6 -15.53 15.11 5.91
N ALA A 7 -15.96 16.17 6.59
CA ALA A 7 -15.52 17.52 6.28
C ALA A 7 -14.00 17.68 6.48
N ASN A 8 -13.43 17.07 7.52
CA ASN A 8 -11.98 17.08 7.74
C ASN A 8 -11.23 16.33 6.64
N VAL A 9 -11.75 15.21 6.16
CA VAL A 9 -11.15 14.47 5.03
C VAL A 9 -11.11 15.36 3.78
N ALA A 10 -12.20 16.05 3.45
CA ALA A 10 -12.24 16.97 2.31
C ALA A 10 -11.22 18.11 2.44
N LEU A 11 -11.10 18.71 3.63
CA LEU A 11 -10.13 19.79 3.91
C LEU A 11 -8.68 19.32 3.75
N VAL A 12 -8.35 18.11 4.22
CA VAL A 12 -6.99 17.57 4.09
C VAL A 12 -6.65 17.31 2.63
N ARG A 13 -7.59 16.81 1.82
CA ARG A 13 -7.40 16.61 0.37
C ARG A 13 -7.10 17.92 -0.34
N GLU A 14 -7.93 18.94 -0.10
CA GLU A 14 -7.75 20.26 -0.70
C GLU A 14 -6.39 20.86 -0.33
N ALA A 15 -6.02 20.79 0.96
CA ALA A 15 -4.73 21.28 1.43
C ALA A 15 -3.54 20.49 0.82
N ALA A 16 -3.66 19.18 0.68
CA ALA A 16 -2.61 18.34 0.11
C ALA A 16 -2.39 18.62 -1.39
N LEU A 17 -3.47 18.79 -2.16
CA LEU A 17 -3.40 19.17 -3.57
C LEU A 17 -2.80 20.57 -3.74
N ALA A 18 -3.24 21.55 -2.94
CA ALA A 18 -2.68 22.90 -2.95
C ALA A 18 -1.17 22.90 -2.60
N ALA A 19 -0.76 22.10 -1.60
CA ALA A 19 0.64 21.96 -1.24
C ALA A 19 1.50 21.36 -2.37
N LEU A 20 0.94 20.46 -3.19
CA LEU A 20 1.59 19.93 -4.40
C LEU A 20 1.67 20.95 -5.54
N ASP A 21 0.75 21.91 -5.61
CA ASP A 21 0.79 23.01 -6.58
C ASP A 21 1.92 24.00 -6.32
N GLU A 22 2.37 24.09 -5.07
CA GLU A 22 3.48 24.95 -4.67
C GLU A 22 4.85 24.24 -4.75
N GLN A 23 4.89 22.92 -5.00
CA GLN A 23 6.16 22.20 -5.06
C GLN A 23 6.96 22.54 -6.33
N PRO A 24 8.22 22.98 -6.20
CA PRO A 24 9.07 23.21 -7.37
C PRO A 24 9.49 21.87 -7.99
N ALA A 25 9.26 21.71 -9.28
CA ALA A 25 9.83 20.64 -10.08
C ALA A 25 11.06 21.16 -10.83
N ARG A 26 12.21 20.50 -10.66
CA ARG A 26 13.48 20.91 -11.32
C ARG A 26 13.99 19.89 -12.32
N THR A 27 13.57 18.64 -12.15
CA THR A 27 13.96 17.50 -12.97
C THR A 27 12.72 16.77 -13.48
N GLU A 28 12.90 15.96 -14.52
CA GLU A 28 11.86 15.07 -15.05
C GLU A 28 11.33 14.14 -13.96
N PHE A 29 12.21 13.70 -13.06
CA PHE A 29 11.84 12.87 -11.91
C PHE A 29 10.96 13.62 -10.91
N ASP A 30 11.24 14.90 -10.63
CA ASP A 30 10.38 15.71 -9.76
C ASP A 30 8.99 15.89 -10.40
N HIS A 31 8.95 16.18 -11.70
CA HIS A 31 7.69 16.32 -12.45
C HIS A 31 6.86 15.04 -12.39
N LEU A 32 7.49 13.87 -12.60
CA LEU A 32 6.82 12.58 -12.50
C LEU A 32 6.26 12.34 -11.09
N ARG A 33 7.06 12.60 -10.05
CA ARG A 33 6.61 12.43 -8.65
C ARG A 33 5.42 13.32 -8.32
N ILE A 34 5.48 14.60 -8.67
CA ILE A 34 4.37 15.54 -8.43
C ILE A 34 3.13 15.11 -9.21
N ALA A 35 3.27 14.67 -10.46
CA ALA A 35 2.15 14.19 -11.26
C ALA A 35 1.49 12.96 -10.63
N LEU A 36 2.27 11.94 -10.24
CA LEU A 36 1.75 10.74 -9.58
C LEU A 36 1.09 11.06 -8.23
N MET A 37 1.71 11.93 -7.43
CA MET A 37 1.13 12.36 -6.15
C MET A 37 -0.19 13.11 -6.37
N ARG A 38 -0.29 14.01 -7.35
CA ARG A 38 -1.54 14.72 -7.65
C ARG A 38 -2.69 13.78 -8.05
N LEU A 39 -2.37 12.68 -8.73
CA LEU A 39 -3.36 11.68 -9.14
C LEU A 39 -3.84 10.78 -7.98
N SER A 40 -3.14 10.80 -6.84
CA SER A 40 -3.26 9.74 -5.83
C SER A 40 -3.45 10.25 -4.40
N ILE A 41 -3.00 11.46 -4.08
CA ILE A 41 -2.93 11.97 -2.70
C ILE A 41 -4.30 12.16 -2.05
N ASP A 42 -5.34 12.32 -2.86
CA ASP A 42 -6.72 12.46 -2.43
C ASP A 42 -7.55 11.17 -2.57
N ALA A 43 -6.96 10.08 -3.06
CA ALA A 43 -7.66 8.81 -3.22
C ALA A 43 -7.94 8.14 -1.86
N ASP A 44 -9.08 7.47 -1.75
CA ASP A 44 -9.37 6.57 -0.61
C ASP A 44 -8.49 5.31 -0.66
N TYR A 45 -8.26 4.80 -1.87
CA TYR A 45 -7.49 3.61 -2.15
C TYR A 45 -6.40 3.90 -3.17
N CYS A 46 -5.14 3.61 -2.82
CA CYS A 46 -4.00 3.80 -3.70
C CYS A 46 -3.08 2.58 -3.63
N PHE A 47 -3.06 1.78 -4.70
CA PHE A 47 -2.22 0.59 -4.81
C PHE A 47 -1.11 0.83 -5.82
N ASP A 48 0.11 0.87 -5.32
CA ASP A 48 1.33 0.98 -6.11
C ASP A 48 1.76 -0.42 -6.54
N LEU A 49 1.57 -0.77 -7.82
CA LEU A 49 1.81 -2.12 -8.33
C LEU A 49 3.27 -2.27 -8.76
N HIS A 50 3.97 -3.21 -8.14
CA HIS A 50 5.38 -3.53 -8.36
C HIS A 50 5.55 -5.02 -8.67
N CYS A 51 6.79 -5.41 -8.92
CA CYS A 51 7.23 -6.80 -8.89
C CYS A 51 8.63 -6.82 -8.26
N ALA A 52 8.99 -7.96 -7.66
CA ALA A 52 10.30 -8.17 -7.07
C ALA A 52 11.22 -8.95 -8.03
N GLY A 53 12.47 -9.22 -7.64
CA GLY A 53 13.38 -10.03 -8.45
C GLY A 53 12.83 -11.44 -8.72
N GLU A 54 12.77 -12.25 -7.67
CA GLU A 54 12.10 -13.56 -7.59
C GLU A 54 11.28 -13.55 -6.29
N SER A 55 9.95 -13.71 -6.36
CA SER A 55 9.09 -13.53 -5.19
C SER A 55 7.72 -14.16 -5.36
N PRO A 56 7.03 -14.61 -4.26
CA PRO A 56 5.59 -14.79 -4.35
C PRO A 56 4.89 -13.42 -4.45
N HIS A 57 3.57 -13.42 -4.58
CA HIS A 57 2.77 -12.20 -4.39
C HIS A 57 2.74 -11.79 -2.90
N TYR A 58 3.07 -10.53 -2.59
CA TYR A 58 3.05 -9.99 -1.22
C TYR A 58 2.67 -8.49 -1.18
N VAL A 59 2.36 -7.97 0.00
CA VAL A 59 1.82 -6.61 0.17
C VAL A 59 2.52 -5.84 1.28
N TYR A 60 2.76 -4.54 1.07
CA TYR A 60 3.09 -3.57 2.10
C TYR A 60 1.95 -2.56 2.31
N CYS A 61 1.68 -2.16 3.55
CA CYS A 61 0.74 -1.08 3.90
C CYS A 61 1.24 -0.31 5.14
N ASP A 62 0.65 0.85 5.48
CA ASP A 62 1.11 1.66 6.63
C ASP A 62 0.42 1.38 7.96
N ASP A 63 -0.82 0.88 7.92
CA ASP A 63 -1.63 0.59 9.10
C ASP A 63 -2.63 -0.51 8.78
N ASP A 64 -3.03 -1.27 9.81
CA ASP A 64 -4.13 -2.25 9.74
C ASP A 64 -5.08 -2.14 10.95
N ALA A 65 -5.12 -1.00 11.65
CA ALA A 65 -6.01 -0.80 12.80
C ALA A 65 -7.50 -1.08 12.47
N ALA A 66 -7.90 -0.85 11.23
CA ALA A 66 -9.25 -1.12 10.72
C ALA A 66 -9.42 -2.49 10.05
N GLY A 67 -8.38 -3.33 10.01
CA GLY A 67 -8.41 -4.66 9.37
C GLY A 67 -8.45 -4.64 7.83
N LEU A 68 -8.26 -3.47 7.20
CA LEU A 68 -8.35 -3.31 5.75
C LEU A 68 -7.22 -4.03 5.02
N ALA A 69 -6.00 -4.04 5.56
CA ALA A 69 -4.88 -4.76 4.99
C ALA A 69 -5.08 -6.27 5.13
N THR A 70 -5.60 -6.74 6.27
CA THR A 70 -5.98 -8.16 6.44
C THR A 70 -7.01 -8.60 5.39
N GLU A 71 -8.07 -7.80 5.17
CA GLU A 71 -9.08 -8.07 4.14
C GLU A 71 -8.48 -8.05 2.72
N PHE A 72 -7.68 -7.04 2.40
CA PHE A 72 -7.05 -6.89 1.09
C PHE A 72 -6.12 -8.07 0.79
N SER A 73 -5.26 -8.43 1.75
CA SER A 73 -4.32 -9.54 1.61
C SER A 73 -4.99 -10.89 1.47
N ALA A 74 -6.11 -11.11 2.17
CA ALA A 74 -6.92 -12.30 1.99
C ALA A 74 -7.53 -12.36 0.58
N GLN A 75 -8.09 -11.25 0.10
CA GLN A 75 -8.69 -11.18 -1.23
C GLN A 75 -7.67 -11.35 -2.35
N MET A 76 -6.49 -10.75 -2.22
CA MET A 76 -5.40 -10.86 -3.19
C MET A 76 -4.59 -12.16 -3.06
N GLY A 77 -4.88 -13.01 -2.07
CA GLY A 77 -4.16 -14.28 -1.88
C GLY A 77 -2.68 -14.09 -1.52
N SER A 78 -2.36 -12.99 -0.86
CA SER A 78 -0.99 -12.61 -0.50
C SER A 78 -0.29 -13.67 0.36
N ALA A 79 0.95 -14.00 0.02
CA ALA A 79 1.78 -14.93 0.78
C ALA A 79 2.38 -14.28 2.05
N ALA A 80 2.54 -12.96 2.05
CA ALA A 80 3.04 -12.19 3.19
C ALA A 80 2.49 -10.77 3.16
N THR A 81 2.21 -10.19 4.31
CA THR A 81 1.75 -8.80 4.40
C THR A 81 2.53 -8.09 5.48
N PHE A 82 3.13 -6.96 5.11
CA PHE A 82 3.96 -6.16 6.00
C PHE A 82 3.33 -4.80 6.26
N VAL A 83 3.22 -4.45 7.53
CA VAL A 83 2.79 -3.12 7.98
C VAL A 83 4.03 -2.30 8.29
N HIS A 84 4.18 -1.18 7.59
CA HIS A 84 5.22 -0.21 7.86
C HIS A 84 5.00 0.43 9.23
N ALA A 85 6.11 0.66 9.94
CA ALA A 85 6.08 1.62 11.02
C ALA A 85 5.97 3.04 10.45
N TRP A 86 5.66 3.99 11.33
CA TRP A 86 5.77 5.42 11.01
C TRP A 86 7.15 5.76 10.43
N MET A 87 7.17 6.46 9.30
CA MET A 87 8.40 6.88 8.63
C MET A 87 8.49 8.41 8.64
N GLU A 88 9.57 8.98 9.18
CA GLU A 88 9.76 10.45 9.17
C GLU A 88 10.25 10.98 7.81
N ARG A 89 11.00 10.18 7.06
CA ARG A 89 11.65 10.53 5.79
C ARG A 89 11.64 9.32 4.86
N ASP A 90 12.04 9.54 3.61
CA ASP A 90 12.29 8.50 2.60
C ASP A 90 11.13 7.50 2.42
N ARG A 91 9.91 8.00 2.57
CA ARG A 91 8.68 7.23 2.38
C ARG A 91 8.60 6.72 0.93
N PRO A 92 8.31 5.42 0.71
CA PRO A 92 7.87 4.96 -0.60
C PRO A 92 6.59 5.69 -1.00
N PHE A 93 6.26 5.64 -2.29
CA PHE A 93 5.12 6.37 -2.85
C PHE A 93 3.81 6.07 -2.11
N SER A 94 3.49 4.78 -1.94
CA SER A 94 2.30 4.32 -1.20
C SER A 94 2.26 4.86 0.24
N ALA A 95 3.41 4.95 0.92
CA ALA A 95 3.50 5.50 2.27
C ALA A 95 3.42 7.04 2.33
N ALA A 96 3.89 7.73 1.29
CA ALA A 96 3.73 9.17 1.18
C ALA A 96 2.24 9.55 1.05
N VAL A 97 1.46 8.74 0.35
CA VAL A 97 0.00 8.87 0.26
C VAL A 97 -0.68 8.43 1.57
N GLY A 98 -0.37 7.22 2.05
CA GLY A 98 -1.03 6.61 3.21
C GLY A 98 -0.80 7.34 4.52
N GLN A 99 0.44 7.73 4.80
CA GLN A 99 0.79 8.38 6.06
C GLN A 99 0.40 9.87 6.10
N LEU A 100 -0.21 10.44 5.05
CA LEU A 100 -0.67 11.84 5.05
C LEU A 100 -1.64 12.11 6.21
N TRP A 101 -2.62 11.23 6.41
CA TRP A 101 -3.67 11.39 7.42
C TRP A 101 -3.09 11.39 8.83
N ALA A 102 -2.20 10.43 9.10
CA ALA A 102 -1.46 10.37 10.35
C ALA A 102 -0.53 11.57 10.55
N GLN A 103 0.10 12.10 9.48
CA GLN A 103 0.89 13.33 9.54
C GLN A 103 0.05 14.53 9.98
N VAL A 104 -1.12 14.73 9.35
CA VAL A 104 -2.03 15.81 9.72
C VAL A 104 -2.53 15.65 11.15
N ALA A 105 -2.98 14.45 11.53
CA ALA A 105 -3.47 14.17 12.88
C ALA A 105 -2.41 14.50 13.95
N ARG A 106 -1.15 14.11 13.72
CA ARG A 106 -0.03 14.40 14.64
C ARG A 106 0.31 15.87 14.70
N ALA A 107 0.31 16.57 13.56
CA ALA A 107 0.59 18.01 13.51
C ALA A 107 -0.46 18.84 14.26
N LEU A 108 -1.72 18.39 14.28
CA LEU A 108 -2.81 19.03 15.01
C LEU A 108 -2.83 18.70 16.51
N GLY A 109 -2.09 17.68 16.93
CA GLY A 109 -2.07 17.19 18.32
C GLY A 109 -3.33 16.40 18.72
N PRO A 110 -3.36 15.83 19.93
CA PRO A 110 -4.39 14.87 20.35
C PRO A 110 -5.84 15.40 20.33
N GLU A 111 -6.04 16.67 20.67
CA GLU A 111 -7.39 17.25 20.77
C GLU A 111 -8.05 17.46 19.40
N ALA A 112 -7.30 17.99 18.43
CA ALA A 112 -7.83 18.30 17.10
C ALA A 112 -7.56 17.19 16.07
N GLY A 113 -6.53 16.37 16.27
CA GLY A 113 -6.12 15.29 15.38
C GLY A 113 -7.01 14.05 15.46
N GLY A 114 -7.70 13.81 16.57
CA GLY A 114 -8.60 12.66 16.75
C GLY A 114 -9.77 12.61 15.76
N ALA A 115 -10.09 13.73 15.10
CA ALA A 115 -11.13 13.82 14.08
C ALA A 115 -10.61 13.65 12.64
N VAL A 116 -9.33 13.33 12.46
CA VAL A 116 -8.72 13.02 11.15
C VAL A 116 -8.69 11.51 10.97
N ALA A 117 -9.58 10.99 10.14
CA ALA A 117 -9.65 9.57 9.83
C ALA A 117 -9.01 9.30 8.46
N GLN A 118 -8.23 8.22 8.37
CA GLN A 118 -7.79 7.69 7.08
C GLN A 118 -9.00 7.03 6.39
N PRO A 119 -9.35 7.41 5.15
CA PRO A 119 -10.62 7.00 4.56
C PRO A 119 -10.57 5.62 3.87
N GLY A 120 -9.38 5.08 3.59
CA GLY A 120 -9.23 3.76 3.00
C GLY A 120 -7.83 3.18 3.16
N LEU A 121 -7.37 2.41 2.17
CA LEU A 121 -6.13 1.65 2.23
C LEU A 121 -5.17 2.07 1.12
N THR A 122 -3.92 2.34 1.50
CA THR A 122 -2.82 2.48 0.57
C THR A 122 -1.83 1.35 0.77
N GLY A 123 -1.16 0.96 -0.29
CA GLY A 123 -0.15 -0.08 -0.20
C GLY A 123 0.66 -0.26 -1.46
N THR A 124 1.78 -0.95 -1.31
CA THR A 124 2.56 -1.48 -2.42
C THR A 124 2.19 -2.94 -2.59
N VAL A 125 1.83 -3.33 -3.81
CA VAL A 125 1.45 -4.71 -4.16
C VAL A 125 2.56 -5.27 -5.04
N GLU A 126 3.26 -6.27 -4.54
CA GLU A 126 4.39 -6.89 -5.21
C GLU A 126 3.88 -8.13 -5.94
N LEU A 127 3.58 -7.97 -7.23
CA LEU A 127 3.01 -8.99 -8.10
C LEU A 127 4.12 -9.90 -8.62
N HIS A 128 4.44 -10.93 -7.85
CA HIS A 128 5.35 -12.01 -8.25
C HIS A 128 6.78 -11.52 -8.57
N GLY A 129 7.56 -12.33 -9.27
CA GLY A 129 8.86 -11.97 -9.79
C GLY A 129 8.78 -11.20 -11.11
N SER A 130 9.82 -10.41 -11.38
CA SER A 130 9.98 -9.58 -12.59
C SER A 130 9.97 -10.34 -13.91
N ARG A 131 10.10 -11.67 -13.85
CA ARG A 131 10.04 -12.58 -15.00
C ARG A 131 8.75 -13.38 -15.07
N ASP A 132 7.87 -13.27 -14.08
CA ASP A 132 6.62 -14.01 -13.99
C ASP A 132 5.51 -13.29 -14.77
N VAL A 133 5.75 -13.06 -16.07
CA VAL A 133 4.80 -12.39 -16.96
C VAL A 133 3.96 -13.45 -17.67
N ASP A 134 2.75 -13.68 -17.14
CA ASP A 134 1.82 -14.70 -17.62
C ASP A 134 0.36 -14.18 -17.56
N ASP A 135 -0.41 -14.43 -18.62
CA ASP A 135 -1.80 -13.99 -18.72
C ASP A 135 -2.70 -14.62 -17.65
N GLY A 136 -2.41 -15.85 -17.24
CA GLY A 136 -3.15 -16.55 -16.19
C GLY A 136 -2.92 -15.92 -14.81
N LEU A 137 -1.66 -15.60 -14.48
CA LEU A 137 -1.31 -14.85 -13.27
C LEU A 137 -1.98 -13.47 -13.28
N ALA A 138 -1.77 -12.69 -14.34
CA ALA A 138 -2.31 -11.34 -14.45
C ALA A 138 -3.84 -11.31 -14.40
N ALA A 139 -4.52 -12.28 -15.02
CA ALA A 139 -5.97 -12.40 -14.95
C ALA A 139 -6.46 -12.72 -13.53
N ALA A 140 -5.77 -13.60 -12.81
CA ALA A 140 -6.10 -13.92 -11.43
C ALA A 140 -5.94 -12.71 -10.50
N ASP A 141 -4.82 -11.99 -10.63
CA ASP A 141 -4.53 -10.78 -9.84
C ASP A 141 -5.55 -9.67 -10.12
N ALA A 142 -5.84 -9.40 -11.39
CA ALA A 142 -6.83 -8.41 -11.78
C ALA A 142 -8.23 -8.76 -11.28
N HIS A 143 -8.61 -10.05 -11.32
CA HIS A 143 -9.90 -10.50 -10.83
C HIS A 143 -10.02 -10.35 -9.31
N ASN A 144 -8.94 -10.63 -8.57
CA ASN A 144 -8.90 -10.43 -7.12
C ASN A 144 -8.97 -8.96 -6.75
N LEU A 145 -8.25 -8.08 -7.47
CA LEU A 145 -8.32 -6.64 -7.27
C LEU A 145 -9.73 -6.11 -7.54
N LEU A 146 -10.36 -6.57 -8.62
CA LEU A 146 -11.75 -6.22 -8.94
C LEU A 146 -12.72 -6.68 -7.84
N ARG A 147 -12.58 -7.91 -7.33
CA ARG A 147 -13.38 -8.39 -6.20
C ARG A 147 -13.16 -7.56 -4.94
N TYR A 148 -11.94 -7.12 -4.67
CA TYR A 148 -11.68 -6.20 -3.56
C TYR A 148 -12.41 -4.87 -3.77
N MET A 149 -12.30 -4.28 -4.96
CA MET A 149 -13.02 -3.04 -5.30
C MET A 149 -14.54 -3.20 -5.16
N MET A 150 -15.09 -4.35 -5.53
CA MET A 150 -16.51 -4.68 -5.31
C MET A 150 -16.86 -4.77 -3.83
N ARG A 151 -16.01 -5.43 -3.02
CA ARG A 151 -16.20 -5.55 -1.57
C ARG A 151 -16.18 -4.19 -0.88
N ARG A 152 -15.37 -3.25 -1.38
CA ARG A 152 -15.32 -1.87 -0.88
C ARG A 152 -16.43 -0.98 -1.43
N GLY A 153 -17.27 -1.49 -2.34
CA GLY A 153 -18.34 -0.71 -2.98
C GLY A 153 -17.86 0.31 -4.02
N ILE A 154 -16.59 0.23 -4.43
CA ILE A 154 -16.00 1.09 -5.46
C ILE A 154 -16.54 0.71 -6.84
N VAL A 155 -16.70 -0.59 -7.08
CA VAL A 155 -17.29 -1.16 -8.29
C VAL A 155 -18.55 -1.93 -7.91
N ALA A 156 -19.64 -1.77 -8.65
CA ALA A 156 -20.86 -2.55 -8.40
C ALA A 156 -20.63 -4.04 -8.74
N GLY A 157 -21.08 -4.95 -7.87
CA GLY A 157 -21.02 -6.39 -8.11
C GLY A 157 -21.08 -7.21 -6.83
N ASP A 158 -21.08 -8.53 -6.99
CA ASP A 158 -20.92 -9.47 -5.88
C ASP A 158 -19.46 -9.94 -5.82
N PRO A 159 -18.68 -9.55 -4.79
CA PRO A 159 -17.31 -10.00 -4.65
C PRO A 159 -17.21 -11.49 -4.29
N GLY A 160 -18.32 -12.12 -3.90
CA GLY A 160 -18.35 -13.46 -3.34
C GLY A 160 -17.78 -13.51 -1.90
N PRO A 161 -17.62 -14.72 -1.35
CA PRO A 161 -17.02 -14.88 -0.02
C PRO A 161 -15.57 -14.38 -0.03
N LEU A 162 -15.13 -13.81 1.10
CA LEU A 162 -13.73 -13.47 1.29
C LEU A 162 -12.93 -14.78 1.44
N PRO A 163 -11.82 -14.96 0.69
CA PRO A 163 -10.94 -16.10 0.89
C PRO A 163 -10.33 -16.11 2.31
N GLU A 164 -9.92 -17.27 2.80
CA GLU A 164 -9.24 -17.35 4.09
C GLU A 164 -7.87 -16.66 4.04
N THR A 165 -7.56 -15.88 5.07
CA THR A 165 -6.27 -15.22 5.21
C THR A 165 -5.16 -16.24 5.42
N ARG A 166 -4.15 -16.26 4.54
CA ARG A 166 -2.99 -17.16 4.66
C ARG A 166 -2.05 -16.75 5.79
N VAL A 167 -1.79 -15.44 5.91
CA VAL A 167 -0.85 -14.87 6.87
C VAL A 167 -1.43 -13.57 7.40
N ARG A 168 -1.42 -13.38 8.72
CA ARG A 168 -1.82 -12.09 9.32
C ARG A 168 -0.76 -11.04 8.99
N PRO A 169 -1.13 -9.75 8.83
CA PRO A 169 -0.15 -8.70 8.66
C PRO A 169 0.87 -8.68 9.81
N LEU A 170 2.14 -8.56 9.45
CA LEU A 170 3.28 -8.51 10.37
C LEU A 170 3.94 -7.15 10.27
N PRO A 171 4.58 -6.63 11.33
CA PRO A 171 5.40 -5.44 11.18
C PRO A 171 6.53 -5.70 10.18
N ILE A 172 6.93 -4.70 9.40
CA ILE A 172 8.03 -4.84 8.44
C ILE A 172 9.35 -5.31 9.09
N SER A 173 9.52 -5.04 10.39
CA SER A 173 10.65 -5.54 11.19
C SER A 173 10.67 -7.07 11.37
N ALA A 174 9.62 -7.78 10.96
CA ALA A 174 9.58 -9.24 10.90
C ALA A 174 10.27 -9.80 9.64
N CYS A 175 10.68 -8.94 8.70
CA CYS A 175 11.44 -9.34 7.52
C CYS A 175 12.94 -9.49 7.87
N ASP A 176 13.48 -10.68 7.63
CA ASP A 176 14.91 -10.97 7.79
C ASP A 176 15.65 -10.87 6.44
N HIS A 177 16.92 -10.48 6.47
CA HIS A 177 17.75 -10.28 5.30
C HIS A 177 18.98 -11.18 5.36
N GLY A 178 19.05 -12.13 4.42
CA GLY A 178 20.22 -12.97 4.24
C GLY A 178 21.29 -12.29 3.38
N TYR A 179 22.56 -12.37 3.82
CA TYR A 179 23.70 -11.88 3.05
C TYR A 179 24.63 -13.03 2.67
N ALA A 180 25.08 -13.05 1.42
CA ALA A 180 26.08 -14.03 0.99
C ALA A 180 27.42 -13.74 1.70
N PRO A 181 28.07 -14.76 2.31
CA PRO A 181 29.33 -14.55 3.03
C PRO A 181 30.52 -14.27 2.10
N CYS A 182 30.38 -14.55 0.81
CA CYS A 182 31.38 -14.32 -0.22
C CYS A 182 30.73 -14.15 -1.60
N THR A 183 31.53 -13.74 -2.59
CA THR A 183 31.11 -13.69 -3.99
C THR A 183 31.13 -15.07 -4.62
N GLY A 184 30.20 -15.36 -5.53
CA GLY A 184 30.13 -16.64 -6.21
C GLY A 184 28.81 -16.87 -6.93
N ILE A 185 28.59 -18.12 -7.35
CA ILE A 185 27.34 -18.58 -7.96
C ILE A 185 26.43 -19.10 -6.85
N ILE A 186 25.17 -18.68 -6.84
CA ILE A 186 24.15 -19.14 -5.90
C ILE A 186 23.23 -20.13 -6.62
N ALA A 187 22.99 -21.28 -5.98
CA ALA A 187 21.96 -22.22 -6.37
C ALA A 187 20.98 -22.36 -5.20
N TYR A 188 19.75 -21.87 -5.39
CA TYR A 188 18.71 -21.93 -4.36
C TYR A 188 18.15 -23.36 -4.24
N SER A 189 18.13 -23.90 -3.02
CA SER A 189 17.63 -25.26 -2.75
C SER A 189 16.13 -25.33 -2.45
N VAL A 190 15.50 -24.19 -2.18
CA VAL A 190 14.09 -24.08 -1.79
C VAL A 190 13.37 -23.16 -2.77
N PRO A 191 12.21 -23.56 -3.32
CA PRO A 191 11.40 -22.67 -4.14
C PRO A 191 10.91 -21.47 -3.35
N VAL A 192 10.74 -20.36 -4.07
CA VAL A 192 10.16 -19.12 -3.54
C VAL A 192 8.74 -19.39 -2.99
N GLY A 193 8.43 -18.82 -1.82
CA GLY A 193 7.09 -18.88 -1.21
C GLY A 193 6.76 -20.15 -0.41
N VAL A 194 7.69 -21.10 -0.29
CA VAL A 194 7.52 -22.28 0.58
C VAL A 194 7.69 -21.88 2.06
N GLN A 195 6.75 -22.28 2.92
CA GLN A 195 6.89 -22.15 4.37
C GLN A 195 7.87 -23.22 4.87
N CYS A 196 8.96 -22.77 5.50
CA CYS A 196 9.99 -23.61 6.11
C CYS A 196 9.78 -23.77 7.62
#